data_AF-A0A951CN59-F1
#
_entry.id   AF-A0A951CN59-F1
#
_cell.length_a   1.000
_cell.length_b   1.000
_cell.length_c   1.000
_cell.angle_alpha   90.00
_cell.angle_beta   90.00
_cell.angle_gamma   90.00
#
_symmetry.space_group_name_H-M   'P 1'
#
loop_
_entity.id
_entity.type
_entity.pdbx_description
1 polymer ?
#
loop_
_entity_poly.entity_id
_entity_poly.type
_entity_poly.pdbx_seq_one_letter_code
_entity_poly.pdbx_strand_id
1 'polypeptide(L)' 'MKDSPPSRAEAIRLMSQHPNLIRRPILVKGKEIVLGWDREAMHKML' A
#
# COMPACT_ATOMS: atom_id res chain seq x y z
N MET A 1 -2.48 5.55 -18.80
CA MET A 1 -3.58 5.22 -17.88
C MET A 1 -4.09 6.48 -17.15
N LYS A 2 -4.22 7.62 -17.84
CA LYS A 2 -4.53 8.91 -17.19
C LYS A 2 -6.04 9.23 -17.20
N ASP A 3 -6.82 8.50 -18.00
CA ASP A 3 -8.20 8.89 -18.30
C ASP A 3 -9.26 7.98 -17.66
N SER A 4 -8.87 6.85 -17.05
CA SER A 4 -9.78 5.93 -16.36
C SER A 4 -9.01 5.10 -15.33
N PRO A 5 -8.85 5.60 -14.09
CA PRO A 5 -8.29 4.78 -13.03
C PRO A 5 -9.21 3.58 -12.76
N PRO A 6 -8.65 2.40 -12.43
CA PRO A 6 -9.45 1.23 -12.07
C PRO A 6 -10.30 1.56 -10.84
N SER A 7 -11.46 0.91 -10.73
CA SER A 7 -12.23 0.96 -9.49
C SER A 7 -11.40 0.42 -8.32
N ARG A 8 -11.77 0.77 -7.08
CA ARG A 8 -11.04 0.30 -5.89
C ARG A 8 -10.95 -1.23 -5.83
N ALA A 9 -12.03 -1.94 -6.17
CA ALA A 9 -12.07 -3.40 -6.19
C ALA A 9 -11.11 -3.97 -7.25
N GLU A 10 -11.08 -3.37 -8.44
CA GLU A 10 -10.16 -3.78 -9.51
C GLU A 10 -8.72 -3.48 -9.17
N ALA A 11 -8.43 -2.33 -8.56
CA ALA A 11 -7.09 -1.98 -8.09
C ALA A 11 -6.57 -3.00 -7.07
N ILE A 12 -7.40 -3.42 -6.11
CA ILE A 12 -7.05 -4.45 -5.12
C ILE A 12 -6.82 -5.79 -5.82
N ARG A 13 -7.69 -6.19 -6.75
CA ARG A 13 -7.52 -7.42 -7.54
C ARG A 13 -6.21 -7.41 -8.32
N LEU A 14 -5.88 -6.29 -8.98
CA LEU A 14 -4.63 -6.13 -9.73
C LEU A 14 -3.40 -6.17 -8.82
N MET A 15 -3.45 -5.52 -7.65
CA MET A 15 -2.39 -5.59 -6.63
C MET A 15 -2.18 -7.02 -6.12
N SER A 16 -3.24 -7.80 -5.96
CA SER A 16 -3.17 -9.21 -5.57
C SER A 16 -2.57 -10.09 -6.69
N GLN A 17 -2.90 -9.82 -7.95
CA GLN A 17 -2.38 -10.56 -9.11
C GLN A 17 -0.93 -10.18 -9.44
N HIS A 18 -0.55 -8.93 -9.18
CA HIS A 18 0.78 -8.39 -9.43
C HIS A 18 1.32 -7.74 -8.15
N PRO A 19 1.91 -8.53 -7.23
CA PRO A 19 2.33 -8.04 -5.90
C PRO A 19 3.33 -6.87 -5.93
N ASN A 20 4.08 -6.71 -7.03
CA ASN A 20 5.03 -5.61 -7.21
C ASN A 20 4.34 -4.25 -7.40
N LEU A 21 3.03 -4.21 -7.66
CA LEU A 21 2.24 -2.98 -7.68
C LEU A 21 1.97 -2.44 -6.27
N ILE A 22 2.17 -3.26 -5.23
CA ILE A 22 1.96 -2.85 -3.84
C ILE A 22 3.22 -2.10 -3.37
N ARG A 23 3.03 -0.87 -2.87
CA ARG A 23 4.13 -0.07 -2.30
C ARG A 23 4.73 -0.76 -1.07
N ARG A 24 6.06 -0.92 -1.07
CA ARG A 24 6.84 -1.55 0.02
C ARG A 24 7.89 -0.56 0.57
N PRO A 25 8.36 -0.71 1.82
CA PRO A 25 7.94 -1.68 2.85
C PRO A 25 6.51 -1.45 3.35
N ILE A 26 5.95 -2.43 4.05
CA ILE A 26 4.62 -2.35 4.68
C ILE A 26 4.80 -2.66 6.17
N LEU A 27 4.41 -1.74 7.04
CA LEU A 27 4.38 -1.93 8.48
C LEU A 27 2.94 -1.91 8.96
N VAL A 28 2.55 -2.89 9.77
CA VAL A 28 1.17 -3.04 10.29
C VAL A 28 1.23 -3.24 11.80
N LYS A 29 0.49 -2.41 12.56
CA LYS A 29 0.31 -2.53 14.02
C LYS A 29 -1.16 -2.33 14.36
N GLY A 30 -1.88 -3.44 14.52
CA GLY A 30 -3.33 -3.39 14.77
C GLY A 30 -4.09 -2.69 13.63
N LYS A 31 -4.67 -1.52 13.91
CA LYS A 31 -5.42 -0.71 12.93
C LYS A 31 -4.57 0.31 12.17
N GLU A 32 -3.29 0.42 12.52
CA GLU A 32 -2.35 1.35 11.90
C GLU A 32 -1.54 0.66 10.80
N ILE A 33 -1.30 1.39 9.71
CA ILE A 33 -0.52 0.92 8.56
C ILE A 33 0.37 2.04 8.03
N VAL A 34 1.63 1.69 7.71
CA VAL A 34 2.55 2.56 6.96
C VAL A 34 2.95 1.84 5.67
N LEU A 35 2.76 2.53 4.54
CA LEU A 35 3.04 2.05 3.20
C LEU A 35 4.20 2.84 2.58
N GLY A 36 5.26 2.14 2.19
CA GLY A 36 6.50 2.76 1.73
C GLY A 36 7.44 3.12 2.88
N TRP A 37 8.63 3.60 2.52
CA TRP A 37 9.62 4.03 3.50
C TRP A 37 9.25 5.42 4.02
N ASP A 38 8.90 5.48 5.30
CA ASP A 38 8.69 6.71 6.06
C ASP A 38 9.34 6.55 7.43
N ARG A 39 10.51 7.17 7.62
CA ARG A 39 11.30 6.99 8.83
C ARG A 39 10.56 7.45 10.09
N GLU A 40 9.84 8.57 10.03
CA GLU A 40 9.15 9.11 11.19
C GLU A 40 7.91 8.28 11.54
N ALA A 41 7.10 7.95 10.53
CA ALA A 41 5.91 7.14 10.74
C ALA A 41 6.27 5.72 11.21
N MET A 42 7.32 5.11 10.64
CA MET A 42 7.80 3.81 11.09
C MET A 42 8.35 3.86 12.51
N HIS A 43 9.12 4.89 12.87
CA HIS A 43 9.64 5.04 14.24
C HIS A 43 8.54 5.20 15.28
N LYS A 44 7.42 5.87 14.96
CA LYS A 44 6.26 5.99 15.87
C LYS A 44 5.53 4.66 16.10
N MET A 45 5.68 3.70 15.20
CA MET A 45 5.00 2.40 15.26
C MET A 45 5.83 1.30 15.94
N LEU A 46 7.14 1.48 16.09
CA LEU A 46 7.98 0.56 16.88
C LEU A 46 7.69 0.78 18.37
#